data_AF-A0A6I1W1S5-F1
#
_entry.id   AF-A0A6I1W1S5-F1
#
_cell.length_a   1.000
_cell.length_b   1.000
_cell.length_c   1.000
_cell.angle_alpha   90.00
_cell.angle_beta   90.00
_cell.angle_gamma   90.00
#
_symmetry.space_group_name_H-M   'P 1'
#
loop_
_entity.id
_entity.type
_entity.pdbx_description
1 polymer ?
#
loop_
_entity_poly.entity_id
_entity_poly.type
_entity_poly.pdbx_seq_one_letter_code
_entity_poly.pdbx_strand_id
1 'polypeptide(L)'
;IASGEPTRQVLRNYRKDGSYFWNELSITPVFNDADQLTYFIGVQKDVTQQVKAQQKAAQLEIELAAVKAELEALKAAKGVSAPPLA
;
A
#
# COMPACT_ATOMS: atom_id res chain seq x y z
N ILE A 1 14.13 14.33 9.60
CA ILE A 1 15.50 14.72 9.20
C ILE A 1 16.10 15.74 10.17
N ALA A 2 15.36 16.79 10.56
CA ALA A 2 15.86 17.82 11.49
C ALA A 2 16.28 17.31 12.89
N SER A 3 15.76 16.15 13.35
CA SER A 3 16.15 15.53 14.63
C SER A 3 17.45 14.72 14.57
N GLY A 4 18.06 14.53 13.39
CA GLY A 4 19.23 13.65 13.27
C GLY A 4 18.93 12.17 13.50
N GLU A 5 17.68 11.74 13.34
CA GLU A 5 17.29 10.34 13.47
C GLU A 5 17.15 9.66 12.10
N PRO A 6 17.48 8.35 12.01
CA PRO A 6 17.19 7.56 10.81
C PRO A 6 15.70 7.58 10.48
N THR A 7 15.36 7.65 9.20
CA THR A 7 13.97 7.59 8.76
C THR A 7 13.82 6.71 7.54
N ARG A 8 12.68 6.03 7.44
CA ARG A 8 12.28 5.25 6.27
C ARG A 8 10.84 5.59 5.91
N GLN A 9 10.60 5.94 4.65
CA GLN A 9 9.28 6.33 4.16
C GLN A 9 9.06 5.83 2.73
N VAL A 10 7.83 5.49 2.40
CA VAL A 10 7.41 5.23 1.01
C VAL A 10 6.72 6.47 0.48
N LEU A 11 7.28 7.06 -0.58
CA LEU A 11 6.80 8.32 -1.15
C LEU A 11 6.77 8.29 -2.68
N ARG A 12 5.99 9.17 -3.30
CA ARG A 12 6.03 9.35 -4.76
C ARG A 12 7.21 10.22 -5.14
N ASN A 13 8.11 9.66 -5.93
CA ASN A 13 9.20 10.41 -6.58
C ASN A 13 8.96 10.49 -8.08
N TYR A 14 9.68 11.39 -8.74
CA TYR A 14 9.57 11.64 -10.17
C TYR A 14 10.93 11.44 -10.83
N ARG A 15 10.94 10.74 -11.96
CA ARG A 15 12.11 10.61 -12.82
C ARG A 15 12.29 11.89 -13.64
N LYS A 16 13.44 12.02 -14.30
CA LYS A 16 13.76 13.16 -15.18
C LYS A 16 12.76 13.31 -16.33
N ASP A 17 12.15 12.23 -16.78
CA ASP A 17 11.13 12.21 -17.83
C ASP A 17 9.71 12.61 -17.32
N GLY A 18 9.57 12.92 -16.02
CA GLY A 18 8.30 13.27 -15.40
C GLY A 18 7.44 12.07 -14.98
N SER A 19 7.83 10.84 -15.28
CA SER A 19 7.14 9.65 -14.77
C SER A 19 7.32 9.52 -13.26
N TYR A 20 6.24 9.18 -12.54
CA TYR A 20 6.34 8.93 -11.11
C TYR A 20 6.65 7.47 -10.80
N PHE A 21 7.24 7.23 -9.63
CA PHE A 21 7.41 5.92 -9.04
C PHE A 21 7.28 5.99 -7.52
N TRP A 22 6.91 4.88 -6.90
CA TRP A 22 6.93 4.75 -5.45
C TRP A 22 8.34 4.39 -5.00
N ASN A 23 8.94 5.24 -4.19
CA ASN A 23 10.28 5.10 -3.66
C ASN A 23 10.19 4.78 -2.16
N GLU A 24 10.69 3.63 -1.74
CA GLU A 24 11.04 3.39 -0.35
C GLU A 24 12.41 4.04 -0.10
N LEU A 25 12.37 5.23 0.49
CA LEU A 25 13.54 6.03 0.81
C LEU A 25 13.91 5.80 2.29
N SER A 26 15.14 5.37 2.53
CA SER A 26 15.75 5.29 3.85
C SER A 26 16.88 6.30 3.94
N ILE A 27 16.91 7.14 4.97
CA ILE A 27 17.98 8.12 5.22
C ILE A 27 18.54 7.87 6.62
N THR A 28 19.85 7.68 6.72
CA THR A 28 20.57 7.42 7.98
C THR A 28 21.72 8.41 8.14
N PRO A 29 21.82 9.15 9.25
CA PRO A 29 22.98 9.99 9.54
C PRO A 29 24.21 9.16 9.88
N VAL A 30 25.38 9.67 9.53
CA VAL A 30 26.69 9.09 9.83
C VAL A 30 27.47 10.08 10.68
N PHE A 31 27.95 9.60 11.82
CA PHE A 31 28.75 10.38 12.76
C PHE A 31 30.21 9.89 12.72
N ASN A 32 31.15 10.78 12.98
CA ASN A 32 32.56 10.40 13.19
C ASN A 32 32.80 9.94 14.63
N ASP A 33 34.04 9.58 14.95
CA ASP A 33 34.44 9.13 16.29
C ASP A 33 34.28 10.20 17.40
N ALA A 34 34.04 11.47 17.02
CA ALA A 34 33.78 12.59 17.91
C ALA A 34 32.28 12.96 18.00
N ASP A 35 31.38 12.04 17.59
CA ASP A 35 29.92 12.23 17.55
C ASP A 35 29.45 13.42 16.70
N GLN A 36 30.28 13.89 15.77
CA GLN A 36 29.91 14.96 14.86
C GLN A 36 29.27 14.38 13.59
N LEU A 37 28.11 14.90 13.23
CA LEU A 37 27.42 14.54 11.98
C LEU A 37 28.32 14.89 10.79
N THR A 38 28.62 13.90 9.96
CA THR A 38 29.48 14.06 8.78
C THR A 38 28.67 13.95 7.48
N TYR A 39 27.80 12.95 7.38
CA TYR A 39 27.04 12.66 6.16
C TYR A 39 25.66 12.11 6.48
N PHE A 40 24.81 12.07 5.45
CA PHE A 40 23.62 11.23 5.42
C PHE A 40 23.78 10.19 4.31
N ILE A 41 23.49 8.94 4.62
CA ILE A 41 23.38 7.86 3.64
C ILE A 41 21.91 7.69 3.28
N GLY A 42 21.60 7.86 2.00
CA GLY A 42 20.27 7.62 1.44
C GLY A 42 20.24 6.34 0.60
N VAL A 43 19.31 5.43 0.91
CA VAL A 43 19.01 4.24 0.10
C VAL A 43 17.62 4.42 -0.51
N GLN A 44 17.53 4.22 -1.82
CA GLN A 44 16.29 4.35 -2.59
C GLN A 44 15.96 3.02 -3.24
N LYS A 45 14.73 2.56 -3.05
CA LYS A 45 14.22 1.33 -3.68
C LYS A 45 12.90 1.63 -4.38
N ASP A 46 12.85 1.37 -5.69
CA ASP A 46 11.60 1.42 -6.43
C ASP A 46 10.69 0.28 -6.00
N VAL A 47 9.59 0.63 -5.32
CA VAL A 47 8.57 -0.29 -4.82
C VAL A 47 7.26 -0.15 -5.60
N THR A 48 7.28 0.46 -6.78
CA THR A 48 6.07 0.73 -7.58
C THR A 48 5.27 -0.53 -7.88
N GLN A 49 5.95 -1.63 -8.22
CA GLN A 49 5.27 -2.89 -8.52
C GLN A 49 4.56 -3.45 -7.28
N GLN A 50 5.22 -3.40 -6.12
CA GLN A 50 4.65 -3.86 -4.85
C GLN A 50 3.42 -3.03 -4.47
N VAL A 51 3.51 -1.70 -4.53
CA VAL A 51 2.39 -0.82 -4.22
C VAL A 51 1.22 -1.04 -5.18
N LYS A 52 1.47 -1.19 -6.49
CA LYS A 52 0.42 -1.50 -7.47
C LYS A 52 -0.25 -2.85 -7.21
N ALA A 53 0.52 -3.86 -6.84
CA ALA A 53 -0.02 -5.18 -6.50
C ALA A 53 -0.93 -5.11 -5.26
N GLN A 54 -0.49 -4.40 -4.20
CA GLN A 54 -1.27 -4.19 -2.99
C GLN A 54 -2.57 -3.43 -3.26
N GLN A 55 -2.50 -2.35 -4.07
CA GLN A 55 -3.69 -1.59 -4.46
C GLN A 55 -4.68 -2.43 -5.26
N LYS A 56 -4.18 -3.25 -6.20
CA LYS A 56 -5.02 -4.14 -6.99
C LYS A 56 -5.69 -5.21 -6.11
N ALA A 57 -4.96 -5.79 -5.17
CA ALA A 57 -5.50 -6.77 -4.22
C ALA A 57 -6.63 -6.14 -3.38
N ALA A 58 -6.39 -4.98 -2.76
CA ALA A 58 -7.39 -4.27 -1.98
C ALA A 58 -8.65 -3.91 -2.79
N GLN A 59 -8.47 -3.49 -4.05
CA GLN A 59 -9.59 -3.19 -4.94
C GLN A 59 -10.45 -4.43 -5.23
N LEU A 60 -9.82 -5.56 -5.51
CA LEU A 60 -10.52 -6.82 -5.74
C LEU A 60 -11.23 -7.35 -4.49
N GLU A 61 -10.65 -7.15 -3.31
CA GLU A 61 -11.29 -7.51 -2.04
C GLU A 61 -12.57 -6.69 -1.80
N ILE A 62 -12.53 -5.38 -2.09
CA ILE A 62 -13.71 -4.51 -2.01
C ILE A 62 -14.79 -4.94 -3.00
N GLU A 63 -14.42 -5.21 -4.25
CA GLU A 63 -15.35 -5.66 -5.29
C GLU A 63 -15.99 -7.00 -4.93
N LEU A 64 -15.18 -7.95 -4.45
CA LEU A 64 -15.66 -9.26 -4.01
C LEU A 64 -16.63 -9.13 -2.83
N ALA A 65 -16.35 -8.24 -1.88
CA ALA A 65 -17.25 -7.98 -0.76
C ALA A 65 -18.60 -7.41 -1.22
N ALA A 66 -18.58 -6.46 -2.16
CA ALA A 66 -19.80 -5.88 -2.75
C ALA A 66 -20.64 -6.93 -3.49
N VAL A 67 -20.02 -7.71 -4.37
CA VAL A 67 -20.70 -8.77 -5.14
C VAL A 67 -21.28 -9.84 -4.21
N LYS A 68 -20.55 -10.24 -3.17
CA LYS A 68 -21.06 -11.20 -2.17
C LYS A 68 -22.29 -10.65 -1.44
N ALA A 69 -22.25 -9.39 -1.01
CA ALA A 69 -23.38 -8.76 -0.33
C ALA A 69 -24.63 -8.71 -1.24
N GLU A 70 -24.47 -8.36 -2.51
CA GLU A 70 -25.57 -8.37 -3.49
C GLU A 70 -26.13 -9.78 -3.71
N LEU A 71 -25.26 -10.78 -3.86
CA LEU A 71 -25.68 -12.17 -4.01
C LEU A 71 -26.49 -12.66 -2.81
N GLU A 72 -26.05 -12.37 -1.59
CA GLU A 72 -26.79 -12.74 -0.39
C GLU A 72 -28.14 -12.02 -0.31
N ALA A 73 -28.20 -10.73 -0.68
CA ALA A 73 -29.46 -9.99 -0.76
C ALA A 73 -30.43 -10.61 -1.79
N LEU A 74 -29.92 -11.01 -2.96
CA LEU A 74 -30.72 -11.68 -3.99
C LEU A 74 -31.20 -13.07 -3.55
N LYS A 75 -30.37 -13.84 -2.86
CA LYS A 75 -30.77 -15.15 -2.30
C LYS A 75 -31.86 -14.99 -1.25
N ALA A 76 -31.74 -13.99 -0.37
CA ALA A 76 -32.75 -13.69 0.64
C ALA A 76 -34.07 -13.23 0.01
N ALA A 77 -34.01 -12.39 -1.04
CA ALA A 77 -35.19 -11.93 -1.77
C ALA A 77 -35.90 -13.04 -2.57
N LYS A 78 -35.15 -14.02 -3.08
CA LYS A 78 -35.67 -15.16 -3.85
C LYS A 78 -36.06 -16.36 -3.00
N GLY A 79 -36.37 -16.17 -1.70
CA GLY A 79 -36.71 -17.22 -0.75
C GLY A 79 -37.33 -18.45 -1.41
N VAL A 80 -36.57 -19.55 -1.45
CA VAL A 80 -37.05 -20.86 -1.90
C VAL A 80 -38.13 -21.28 -0.91
N SER A 81 -39.36 -20.90 -1.21
CA SER A 81 -40.56 -21.47 -0.62
C SER A 81 -40.68 -22.89 -1.18
N ALA A 82 -40.23 -23.88 -0.42
CA ALA A 82 -40.69 -25.25 -0.62
C ALA A 82 -42.21 -25.25 -0.33
N PRO A 83 -43.08 -25.71 -1.25
CA PRO A 83 -44.51 -25.77 -0.99
C PRO A 83 -44.76 -26.70 0.22
N PRO A 84 -45.75 -26.41 1.08
CA PRO A 84 -46.15 -27.37 2.08
C PRO A 84 -46.74 -28.59 1.36
N LEU A 85 -46.14 -29.76 1.59
CA LEU A 85 -46.76 -31.03 1.24
C LEU A 85 -48.05 -31.16 2.06
N ALA A 86 -49.17 -31.21 1.33
CA ALA A 86 -50.50 -31.55 1.85
C ALA A 86 -50.60 -33.04 2.20
#